data_AF-A0A1X7SQ59-F1
#
_entry.id   AF-A0A1X7SQ59-F1
#
_cell.length_a   1.000
_cell.length_b   1.000
_cell.length_c   1.000
_cell.angle_alpha   90.00
_cell.angle_beta   90.00
_cell.angle_gamma   90.00
#
_symmetry.space_group_name_H-M   'P 1'
#
loop_
_entity.id
_entity.type
_entity.pdbx_description
1 polymer ?
#
loop_
_entity_poly.entity_id
_entity_poly.type
_entity_poly.pdbx_seq_one_letter_code
_entity_poly.pdbx_strand_id
1 'polypeptide(L)' 'MLISGVGGTGKSFLIEAIKCLVDDIWHPKSGEIMCAIVAPTGIAAFNVGGLTIQIISATNRA' A
#
# COMPACT_ATOMS: atom_id res chain seq x y z
N MET A 1 -0.39 -4.50 12.44
CA MET A 1 -0.83 -5.92 12.43
C MET A 1 0.01 -6.67 11.42
N LEU A 2 0.43 -7.91 11.70
CA LEU A 2 1.15 -8.74 10.73
C LEU A 2 0.19 -9.81 10.18
N ILE A 3 0.01 -9.82 8.87
CA ILE A 3 -0.84 -10.79 8.16
C ILE A 3 0.07 -11.61 7.24
N SER A 4 0.04 -12.93 7.40
CA SER A 4 0.82 -13.89 6.61
C SER A 4 -0.12 -14.90 5.94
N GLY A 5 0.37 -15.54 4.89
CA GLY A 5 -0.34 -16.61 4.20
C GLY A 5 0.44 -17.09 2.97
N VAL A 6 0.19 -18.33 2.55
CA VAL A 6 0.83 -18.93 1.36
C VAL A 6 0.50 -18.15 0.08
N GLY A 7 1.30 -18.27 -0.98
CA GLY A 7 1.01 -17.66 -2.28
C GLY A 7 -0.40 -18.01 -2.78
N GLY A 8 -1.10 -17.05 -3.40
CA GLY A 8 -2.44 -17.27 -3.96
C GLY A 8 -3.62 -17.12 -2.99
N THR A 9 -3.40 -16.83 -1.71
CA THR A 9 -4.48 -16.67 -0.72
C THR A 9 -5.23 -15.32 -0.77
N GLY A 10 -5.08 -14.53 -1.83
CA GLY A 10 -5.78 -13.25 -1.97
C GLY A 10 -5.29 -12.09 -1.08
N LYS A 11 -4.06 -12.14 -0.56
CA LYS A 11 -3.53 -11.05 0.29
C LYS A 11 -3.51 -9.68 -0.40
N SER A 12 -3.20 -9.62 -1.70
CA SER A 12 -3.24 -8.37 -2.47
C SER A 12 -4.66 -7.80 -2.56
N PHE A 13 -5.67 -8.67 -2.74
CA PHE A 13 -7.07 -8.27 -2.71
C PHE A 13 -7.49 -7.74 -1.34
N LEU A 14 -7.00 -8.36 -0.25
CA LEU A 14 -7.23 -7.84 1.10
C LEU A 14 -6.60 -6.46 1.31
N ILE A 15 -5.39 -6.21 0.76
CA ILE A 15 -4.75 -4.89 0.82
C ILE A 15 -5.60 -3.84 0.10
N GLU A 16 -6.17 -4.18 -1.05
CA GLU A 16 -7.05 -3.29 -1.81
C GLU A 16 -8.37 -2.99 -1.09
N ALA A 17 -8.96 -3.98 -0.43
CA ALA A 17 -10.14 -3.79 0.42
C ALA A 17 -9.84 -2.88 1.63
N ILE A 18 -8.68 -3.06 2.27
CA ILE A 18 -8.23 -2.18 3.36
C ILE A 18 -8.03 -0.76 2.85
N LYS A 19 -7.42 -0.58 1.66
CA LYS A 19 -7.24 0.73 1.04
C LYS A 19 -8.59 1.43 0.83
N CYS A 20 -9.57 0.73 0.27
CA CYS A 20 -10.92 1.25 0.06
C CYS A 20 -11.55 1.71 1.39
N LEU A 21 -11.45 0.89 2.44
CA LEU A 21 -11.96 1.24 3.76
C LEU A 21 -11.25 2.45 4.37
N VAL A 22 -9.93 2.57 4.19
CA VAL A 22 -9.16 3.74 4.61
C VAL A 22 -9.68 4.99 3.86
N ASP A 23 -9.79 4.93 2.54
CA ASP A 23 -10.25 6.06 1.75
C ASP A 23 -11.67 6.52 2.16
N ASP A 24 -12.56 5.57 2.47
CA ASP A 24 -13.91 5.83 2.98
C ASP A 24 -13.93 6.46 4.39
N ILE A 25 -13.07 6.01 5.30
CA ILE A 25 -13.03 6.56 6.67
C ILE A 25 -12.45 7.96 6.69
N TRP A 26 -11.34 8.16 5.97
CA TRP A 26 -10.57 9.39 6.08
C TRP A 26 -11.05 10.49 5.15
N HIS A 27 -11.82 10.18 4.09
CA HIS A 27 -12.28 11.14 3.08
C HIS A 27 -11.21 12.19 2.75
N PRO A 28 -10.01 11.76 2.33
CA PRO A 28 -8.88 12.68 2.14
C PRO A 28 -9.29 13.82 1.22
N LYS A 29 -8.97 15.06 1.61
CA LYS A 29 -9.09 16.20 0.70
C LYS A 29 -8.17 15.96 -0.49
N SER A 30 -8.60 16.39 -1.67
CA SER A 30 -7.85 16.23 -2.92
C SER A 30 -6.37 16.59 -2.72
N GLY A 31 -5.48 15.59 -2.81
CA GLY A 31 -4.03 15.75 -2.69
C GLY A 31 -3.38 15.28 -1.38
N GLU A 32 -4.14 14.92 -0.33
CA GLU A 32 -3.55 14.35 0.89
C GLU A 32 -3.33 12.83 0.78
N ILE A 33 -2.08 12.39 0.96
CA ILE A 33 -1.74 10.97 1.08
C ILE A 33 -1.84 10.57 2.55
N MET A 34 -2.96 9.98 2.96
CA MET A 34 -3.17 9.50 4.34
C MET A 34 -2.48 8.17 4.60
N CYS A 35 -2.35 7.32 3.59
CA CYS A 35 -1.80 5.98 3.72
C CYS A 35 -0.92 5.63 2.51
N ALA A 36 0.27 5.08 2.77
CA ALA A 36 1.17 4.60 1.72
C ALA A 36 1.22 3.08 1.73
N ILE A 37 0.90 2.47 0.58
CA ILE A 37 1.09 1.04 0.36
C ILE A 37 2.50 0.85 -0.19
N VAL A 38 3.25 -0.07 0.40
CA VAL A 38 4.67 -0.26 0.07
C VAL A 38 4.97 -1.74 -0.14
N ALA A 39 5.75 -2.04 -1.18
CA ALA A 39 6.21 -3.41 -1.44
C ALA A 39 7.72 -3.47 -1.76
N PRO A 40 8.38 -4.63 -1.59
CA PRO A 40 9.83 -4.76 -1.80
C PRO A 40 10.26 -4.66 -3.27
N THR A 41 9.40 -5.09 -4.19
CA THR A 41 9.66 -5.11 -5.65
C THR A 41 8.67 -4.24 -6.39
N GLY A 42 9.09 -3.62 -7.49
CA GLY A 42 8.24 -2.76 -8.32
C GLY A 42 6.97 -3.45 -8.82
N ILE A 43 7.06 -4.72 -9.24
CA ILE A 43 5.89 -5.48 -9.74
C ILE A 43 4.85 -5.70 -8.63
N ALA A 44 5.30 -6.07 -7.43
CA ALA A 44 4.39 -6.25 -6.29
C ALA A 44 3.74 -4.92 -5.86
N ALA A 45 4.48 -3.81 -5.92
CA ALA A 45 3.95 -2.48 -5.64
C ALA A 45 2.91 -2.08 -6.70
N PHE A 46 3.21 -2.29 -7.97
CA PHE A 46 2.31 -2.02 -9.09
C PHE A 46 0.97 -2.76 -8.94
N ASN A 47 0.99 -4.04 -8.56
CA ASN A 47 -0.22 -4.85 -8.39
C ASN A 47 -1.20 -4.34 -7.32
N VAL A 48 -0.76 -3.48 -6.40
CA VAL A 48 -1.61 -2.91 -5.33
C VAL A 48 -1.68 -1.38 -5.40
N GLY A 49 -1.19 -0.78 -6.49
CA GLY A 49 -1.12 0.68 -6.64
C GLY A 49 -0.24 1.36 -5.59
N GLY A 50 0.81 0.69 -5.12
CA GLY A 50 1.74 1.17 -4.09
C GLY A 50 3.10 1.62 -4.64
N LEU A 51 4.02 1.91 -3.73
CA LEU A 51 5.40 2.33 -4.00
C LEU A 51 6.40 1.24 -3.61
N THR A 52 7.61 1.31 -4.17
CA THR A 52 8.70 0.43 -3.74
C THR A 52 9.35 0.98 -2.47
N ILE A 53 9.66 0.11 -1.49
CA ILE A 53 10.28 0.53 -0.20
C ILE A 53 11.50 1.40 -0.41
N GLN A 54 12.32 1.08 -1.41
CA GLN A 54 13.52 1.84 -1.75
C GLN A 54 13.23 3.31 -2.08
N ILE A 55 12.10 3.59 -2.73
CA ILE A 55 11.70 4.96 -3.11
C ILE A 55 11.30 5.76 -1.87
N ILE A 56 10.48 5.17 -0.99
CA ILE A 56 10.03 5.84 0.24
C ILE A 56 11.20 6.07 1.20
N SER A 57 12.13 5.11 1.31
CA SER A 57 13.32 5.29 2.14
C SER A 57 14.24 6.40 1.61
N ALA A 58 14.26 6.63 0.30
CA ALA A 58 15.06 7.71 -0.30
C ALA A 58 14.41 9.08 -0.05
N THR A 59 13.08 9.20 -0.13
CA THR A 59 12.38 10.46 0.12
C THR A 59 12.37 10.90 1.58
N ASN A 60 12.39 9.98 2.55
CA ASN A 60 12.49 10.34 3.98
C ASN A 60 13.92 10.60 4.47
N ARG A 61 14.93 10.43 3.61
CA ARG A 61 16.34 10.75 3.92
C ARG A 61 16.77 12.12 3.41
N ALA A 62 15.94 12.80 2.63
CA ALA A 62 16.13 14.17 2.17
C ALA A 62 15.50 15.16 3.16
#